data_AF-A0A8T7AGE7-F1
#
_entry.id   AF-A0A8T7AGE7-F1
#
_cell.length_a   1.000
_cell.length_b   1.000
_cell.length_c   1.000
_cell.angle_alpha   90.00
_cell.angle_beta   90.00
_cell.angle_gamma   90.00
#
_symmetry.space_group_name_H-M   'P 1'
#
loop_
_entity.id
_entity.type
_entity.pdbx_description
1 polymer ?
#
loop_
_entity_poly.entity_id
_entity_poly.type
_entity_poly.pdbx_seq_one_letter_code
_entity_poly.pdbx_strand_id
1 'polypeptide(L)'
;MLIVDEAQTLSPEALEELRILSNLDSQGRALMQIFLVGQTELRVTLQARRMEQLRQRIVASYHLEPLSPEETKRYIGFRLVAVGWNGDPSFSNEVYEHIYEASGGIPRKVNIVMDRLLLFGYLEEIRDFDKEHIVQVVKEMSQELSGDLLTKVEDTTVDAAQQPKSKSELEERLRQLESKLEDLVGAAGAG
;
A
#
# COMPACT_ATOMS: atom_id res chain seq x y z
N MET A 1 -27.27 -0.80 5.79
CA MET A 1 -25.97 -1.46 5.61
C MET A 1 -24.90 -0.50 6.09
N LEU A 2 -24.03 -0.96 6.98
CA LEU A 2 -22.87 -0.21 7.49
C LEU A 2 -21.61 -0.85 6.89
N ILE A 3 -20.80 -0.05 6.20
CA ILE A 3 -19.48 -0.50 5.72
C ILE A 3 -18.44 0.26 6.54
N VAL A 4 -17.53 -0.48 7.14
CA VAL A 4 -16.38 0.07 7.87
C VAL A 4 -15.13 -0.29 7.10
N ASP A 5 -14.48 0.71 6.54
CA ASP A 5 -13.18 0.55 5.88
C ASP A 5 -12.03 0.72 6.88
N GLU A 6 -10.87 0.15 6.56
CA GLU A 6 -9.68 0.11 7.42
C GLU A 6 -9.99 -0.36 8.86
N ALA A 7 -10.86 -1.36 9.01
CA ALA A 7 -11.37 -1.83 10.30
C ALA A 7 -10.29 -2.38 11.23
N GLN A 8 -9.06 -2.65 10.76
CA GLN A 8 -7.91 -2.94 11.62
C GLN A 8 -7.52 -1.75 12.53
N THR A 9 -7.93 -0.54 12.18
CA THR A 9 -7.69 0.67 12.98
C THR A 9 -8.66 0.80 14.15
N LEU A 10 -9.77 0.06 14.13
CA LEU A 10 -10.75 0.08 15.21
C LEU A 10 -10.16 -0.48 16.49
N SER A 11 -10.54 0.17 17.59
CA SER A 11 -10.23 -0.39 18.89
C SER A 11 -11.05 -1.67 19.12
N PRO A 12 -10.55 -2.57 19.96
CA PRO A 12 -11.25 -3.79 20.38
C PRO A 12 -12.63 -3.51 20.99
N GLU A 13 -12.75 -2.39 21.70
CA GLU A 13 -14.00 -1.93 22.31
C GLU A 13 -15.00 -1.50 21.22
N ALA A 14 -14.56 -0.78 20.20
CA ALA A 14 -15.41 -0.41 19.07
C ALA A 14 -15.89 -1.64 18.27
N LEU A 15 -15.03 -2.66 18.09
CA LEU A 15 -15.42 -3.93 17.47
C LEU A 15 -16.50 -4.66 18.29
N GLU A 16 -16.43 -4.56 19.62
CA GLU A 16 -17.43 -5.13 20.52
C GLU A 16 -18.77 -4.38 20.46
N GLU A 17 -18.74 -3.05 20.30
CA GLU A 17 -19.96 -2.27 20.04
C GLU A 17 -20.61 -2.69 18.71
N LEU A 18 -19.82 -2.93 17.66
CA LEU A 18 -20.33 -3.45 16.38
C LEU A 18 -20.97 -4.85 16.55
N ARG A 19 -20.44 -5.69 17.45
CA ARG A 19 -21.08 -6.97 17.81
C ARG A 19 -22.47 -6.73 18.38
N ILE A 20 -22.61 -5.79 19.31
CA ILE A 20 -23.90 -5.47 19.95
C ILE A 20 -24.90 -4.95 18.90
N LEU A 21 -24.46 -4.04 18.03
CA LEU A 21 -25.29 -3.49 16.96
C LEU A 21 -25.72 -4.55 15.94
N SER A 22 -24.88 -5.55 15.66
CA SER A 22 -25.22 -6.65 14.75
C SER A 22 -26.36 -7.54 15.26
N ASN A 23 -26.60 -7.57 16.58
CA ASN A 23 -27.69 -8.32 17.20
C ASN A 23 -29.03 -7.57 17.23
N LEU A 24 -29.10 -6.37 16.67
CA LEU A 24 -30.38 -5.68 16.50
C LEU A 24 -31.21 -6.44 15.46
N ASP A 25 -32.25 -7.12 15.92
CA ASP A 25 -33.23 -7.78 15.07
C ASP A 25 -34.64 -7.20 15.28
N SER A 26 -35.47 -7.35 14.26
CA SER A 26 -36.92 -7.13 14.37
C SER A 26 -37.62 -8.18 13.53
N GLN A 27 -38.57 -8.88 14.13
CA GLN A 27 -39.33 -9.95 13.47
C GLN A 27 -38.44 -11.00 12.79
N GLY A 28 -37.28 -11.32 13.40
CA GLY A 28 -36.33 -12.32 12.89
C GLY A 28 -35.45 -11.85 11.74
N ARG A 29 -35.46 -10.55 11.40
CA ARG A 29 -34.54 -9.96 10.42
C ARG A 29 -33.52 -9.09 11.13
N ALA A 30 -32.24 -9.27 10.79
CA ALA A 30 -31.19 -8.35 11.20
C ALA A 30 -31.51 -6.95 10.69
N LEU A 31 -31.62 -5.98 11.60
CA LEU A 31 -31.89 -4.58 11.29
C LEU A 31 -30.66 -3.90 10.69
N MET A 32 -29.46 -4.43 10.93
CA MET A 32 -28.21 -3.85 10.47
C MET A 32 -27.26 -4.93 9.92
N GLN A 33 -26.97 -4.85 8.62
CA GLN A 33 -25.87 -5.60 7.99
C GLN A 33 -24.59 -4.78 8.09
N ILE A 34 -23.53 -5.38 8.66
CA ILE A 34 -22.21 -4.75 8.84
C ILE A 34 -21.19 -5.46 7.94
N PHE A 35 -20.40 -4.70 7.19
CA PHE A 35 -19.30 -5.19 6.36
C PHE A 35 -17.99 -4.56 6.85
N LEU A 36 -17.05 -5.39 7.29
CA LEU A 36 -15.73 -4.95 7.76
C LEU A 36 -14.71 -5.19 6.65
N VAL A 37 -14.08 -4.10 6.19
CA VAL A 37 -13.00 -4.11 5.21
C VAL A 37 -11.73 -3.67 5.90
N GLY A 38 -10.63 -4.31 5.59
CA GLY A 38 -9.35 -3.95 6.16
C GLY A 38 -8.24 -4.86 5.69
N GLN A 39 -7.06 -4.61 6.23
CA GLN A 39 -5.85 -5.35 5.90
C GLN A 39 -5.78 -6.69 6.65
N THR A 40 -4.74 -7.50 6.38
CA THR A 40 -4.59 -8.84 6.97
C THR A 40 -4.48 -8.83 8.51
N GLU A 41 -4.11 -7.69 9.08
CA GLU A 41 -4.02 -7.35 10.50
C GLU A 41 -5.39 -7.45 11.17
N LEU A 42 -6.47 -7.08 10.47
CA LEU A 42 -7.84 -7.23 10.96
C LEU A 42 -8.14 -8.70 11.28
N ARG A 43 -7.70 -9.62 10.40
CA ARG A 43 -7.87 -11.06 10.62
C ARG A 43 -7.12 -11.53 11.86
N VAL A 44 -5.92 -11.02 12.11
CA VAL A 44 -5.15 -11.34 13.33
C VAL A 44 -5.89 -10.82 14.57
N THR A 45 -6.37 -9.59 14.53
CA THR A 45 -7.15 -8.99 15.63
C THR A 45 -8.41 -9.81 15.94
N LEU A 46 -9.17 -10.21 14.91
CA LEU A 46 -10.39 -11.01 15.04
C LEU A 46 -10.14 -12.44 15.53
N GLN A 47 -8.92 -12.97 15.36
CA GLN A 47 -8.53 -14.29 15.87
C GLN A 47 -8.11 -14.27 17.34
N ALA A 48 -7.89 -13.10 17.94
CA ALA A 48 -7.56 -12.98 19.35
C ALA A 48 -8.68 -13.56 20.23
N ARG A 49 -8.33 -14.23 21.34
CA ARG A 49 -9.31 -14.83 22.27
C ARG A 49 -10.43 -13.87 22.69
N ARG A 50 -10.09 -12.60 22.96
CA ARG A 50 -11.07 -11.58 23.36
C ARG A 50 -12.12 -11.26 22.29
N MET A 51 -11.85 -11.55 21.01
CA MET A 51 -12.75 -11.31 19.88
C MET A 51 -13.59 -12.54 19.51
N GLU A 52 -13.54 -13.61 20.30
CA GLU A 52 -14.21 -14.87 20.00
C GLU A 52 -15.73 -14.69 19.80
N GLN A 53 -16.37 -13.84 20.59
CA GLN A 53 -17.81 -13.56 20.49
C GLN A 53 -18.18 -12.84 19.20
N LEU A 54 -17.38 -11.87 18.76
CA LEU A 54 -17.58 -11.19 17.49
C LEU A 54 -17.33 -12.17 16.32
N ARG A 55 -16.26 -12.99 16.41
CA ARG A 55 -15.92 -13.97 15.37
C ARG A 55 -17.04 -14.98 15.13
N GLN A 56 -17.74 -15.43 16.17
CA GLN A 56 -18.90 -16.32 16.03
C GLN A 56 -20.08 -15.67 15.27
N ARG A 57 -20.12 -14.34 15.15
CA ARG A 57 -21.14 -13.59 14.42
C ARG A 57 -20.75 -13.27 12.97
N ILE A 58 -19.50 -13.53 12.59
CA ILE A 58 -19.04 -13.32 11.20
C ILE A 58 -19.62 -14.42 10.33
N VAL A 59 -20.62 -14.06 9.52
CA VAL A 59 -21.32 -14.99 8.61
C VAL A 59 -20.46 -15.35 7.40
N ALA A 60 -19.66 -14.40 6.92
CA ALA A 60 -18.78 -14.58 5.78
C ALA A 60 -17.48 -13.83 6.01
N SER A 61 -16.38 -14.45 5.62
CA SER A 61 -15.05 -13.85 5.57
C SER A 61 -14.44 -14.22 4.23
N TYR A 62 -13.89 -13.22 3.54
CA TYR A 62 -13.28 -13.41 2.23
C TYR A 62 -11.95 -12.67 2.19
N HIS A 63 -10.93 -13.31 1.63
CA HIS A 63 -9.67 -12.68 1.33
C HIS A 63 -9.64 -12.36 -0.16
N LEU A 64 -9.55 -11.07 -0.50
CA LEU A 64 -9.46 -10.63 -1.88
C LEU A 64 -8.08 -11.01 -2.45
N GLU A 65 -8.09 -11.90 -3.44
CA GLU A 65 -6.91 -12.25 -4.20
C GLU A 65 -6.69 -11.25 -5.36
N PRO A 66 -5.46 -11.13 -5.88
CA PRO A 66 -5.21 -10.39 -7.12
C PRO A 66 -6.05 -10.94 -8.27
N LEU A 67 -6.34 -10.08 -9.25
CA LEU A 67 -7.08 -10.46 -10.45
C LEU A 67 -6.29 -11.48 -11.28
N SER A 68 -6.97 -12.45 -11.87
CA SER A 68 -6.41 -13.31 -12.93
C SER A 68 -6.07 -12.51 -14.20
N PRO A 69 -5.33 -13.09 -15.17
CA PRO A 69 -5.06 -12.42 -16.46
C PRO A 69 -6.33 -11.97 -17.18
N GLU A 70 -7.35 -12.83 -17.24
CA GLU A 70 -8.61 -12.55 -17.89
C GLU A 70 -9.43 -11.50 -17.14
N GLU A 71 -9.39 -11.52 -15.79
CA GLU A 71 -10.02 -10.49 -14.96
C GLU A 71 -9.32 -9.14 -15.10
N THR A 72 -7.99 -9.13 -15.23
CA THR A 72 -7.20 -7.92 -15.46
C THR A 72 -7.61 -7.26 -16.77
N LYS A 73 -7.70 -8.03 -17.86
CA LYS A 73 -8.21 -7.54 -19.14
C LYS A 73 -9.63 -6.98 -19.03
N ARG A 74 -10.54 -7.70 -18.35
CA ARG A 74 -11.91 -7.22 -18.13
C ARG A 74 -11.97 -5.96 -17.27
N TYR A 75 -11.14 -5.88 -16.24
CA TYR A 75 -11.02 -4.72 -15.37
C TYR A 75 -10.57 -3.48 -16.13
N ILE A 76 -9.53 -3.61 -16.97
CA ILE A 76 -9.06 -2.52 -17.83
C ILE A 76 -10.18 -2.09 -18.78
N GLY A 77 -10.81 -3.04 -19.48
CA GLY A 77 -11.92 -2.75 -20.39
C GLY A 77 -13.09 -2.03 -19.70
N PHE A 78 -13.49 -2.50 -18.52
CA PHE A 78 -14.55 -1.86 -17.71
C PHE A 78 -14.19 -0.41 -17.35
N ARG A 79 -12.95 -0.17 -16.91
CA ARG A 79 -12.46 1.17 -16.55
C ARG A 79 -12.43 2.12 -17.75
N LEU A 80 -12.02 1.63 -18.91
CA LEU A 80 -12.00 2.41 -20.15
C LEU A 80 -13.44 2.74 -20.62
N VAL A 81 -14.35 1.77 -20.62
CA VAL A 81 -15.75 2.00 -21.00
C VAL A 81 -16.41 3.02 -20.06
N ALA A 82 -16.08 3.01 -18.77
CA ALA A 82 -16.61 3.98 -17.80
C ALA A 82 -16.25 5.45 -18.14
N VAL A 83 -15.19 5.68 -18.91
CA VAL A 83 -14.80 7.01 -19.40
C VAL A 83 -15.18 7.28 -20.85
N GLY A 84 -16.05 6.43 -21.44
CA GLY A 84 -16.55 6.60 -22.80
C GLY A 84 -15.66 6.01 -23.91
N TRP A 85 -14.71 5.15 -23.56
CA TRP A 85 -13.89 4.44 -24.55
C TRP A 85 -14.75 3.55 -25.45
N ASN A 86 -14.50 3.63 -26.76
CA ASN A 86 -15.22 2.93 -27.81
C ASN A 86 -14.31 2.03 -28.66
N GLY A 87 -13.12 1.69 -28.15
CA GLY A 87 -12.11 0.91 -28.88
C GLY A 87 -10.91 1.72 -29.37
N ASP A 88 -10.88 3.04 -29.14
CA ASP A 88 -9.78 3.94 -29.47
C ASP A 88 -9.34 4.73 -28.22
N PRO A 89 -8.07 4.61 -27.76
CA PRO A 89 -6.97 3.85 -28.36
C PRO A 89 -7.18 2.33 -28.33
N SER A 90 -6.57 1.62 -29.29
CA SER A 90 -6.64 0.16 -29.40
C SER A 90 -5.46 -0.51 -28.67
N PHE A 91 -5.67 -1.72 -28.17
CA PHE A 91 -4.67 -2.48 -27.42
C PHE A 91 -4.62 -3.92 -27.93
N SER A 92 -3.42 -4.39 -28.27
CA SER A 92 -3.19 -5.79 -28.63
C SER A 92 -3.34 -6.72 -27.41
N ASN A 93 -3.46 -8.04 -27.64
CA ASN A 93 -3.59 -8.99 -26.53
C ASN A 93 -2.33 -9.03 -25.65
N GLU A 94 -1.16 -8.89 -26.27
CA GLU A 94 0.15 -8.86 -25.64
C GLU A 94 0.29 -7.69 -24.65
N VAL A 95 -0.40 -6.56 -24.90
CA VAL A 95 -0.43 -5.44 -23.96
C VAL A 95 -1.06 -5.85 -22.63
N TYR A 96 -2.21 -6.53 -22.68
CA TYR A 96 -2.88 -6.98 -21.47
C TYR A 96 -2.07 -8.02 -20.68
N GLU A 97 -1.38 -8.92 -21.39
CA GLU A 97 -0.49 -9.91 -20.79
C GLU A 97 0.67 -9.24 -20.03
N HIS A 98 1.36 -8.29 -20.67
CA HIS A 98 2.46 -7.57 -20.03
C HIS A 98 2.00 -6.66 -18.88
N ILE A 99 0.81 -6.04 -18.97
CA ILE A 99 0.24 -5.31 -17.83
C ILE A 99 -0.01 -6.25 -16.65
N TYR A 100 -0.57 -7.45 -16.91
CA TYR A 100 -0.78 -8.44 -15.87
C TYR A 100 0.55 -8.87 -15.22
N GLU A 101 1.57 -9.20 -16.02
CA GLU A 101 2.90 -9.58 -15.54
C GLU A 101 3.54 -8.49 -14.68
N ALA A 102 3.51 -7.23 -15.14
CA ALA A 102 4.09 -6.10 -14.42
C ALA A 102 3.32 -5.75 -13.13
N SER A 103 2.01 -5.94 -13.12
CA SER A 103 1.15 -5.57 -11.98
C SER A 103 0.90 -6.71 -10.99
N GLY A 104 1.09 -7.96 -11.40
CA GLY A 104 0.68 -9.15 -10.65
C GLY A 104 -0.83 -9.21 -10.41
N GLY A 105 -1.64 -8.63 -11.29
CA GLY A 105 -3.10 -8.58 -11.17
C GLY A 105 -3.63 -7.64 -10.07
N ILE A 106 -2.76 -6.82 -9.47
CA ILE A 106 -3.17 -5.87 -8.41
C ILE A 106 -3.78 -4.61 -9.06
N PRO A 107 -5.07 -4.29 -8.84
CA PRO A 107 -5.76 -3.21 -9.55
C PRO A 107 -5.06 -1.84 -9.47
N ARG A 108 -4.49 -1.50 -8.31
CA ARG A 108 -3.72 -0.26 -8.14
C ARG A 108 -2.50 -0.22 -9.06
N LYS A 109 -1.76 -1.33 -9.17
CA LYS A 109 -0.59 -1.42 -10.06
C LYS A 109 -1.00 -1.44 -11.52
N VAL A 110 -2.08 -2.15 -11.87
CA VAL A 110 -2.68 -2.12 -13.22
C VAL A 110 -2.96 -0.69 -13.65
N ASN A 111 -3.61 0.11 -12.80
CA ASN A 111 -3.90 1.51 -13.10
C ASN A 111 -2.63 2.32 -13.35
N ILE A 112 -1.62 2.18 -12.48
CA ILE A 112 -0.36 2.91 -12.64
C ILE A 112 0.32 2.59 -13.98
N VAL A 113 0.37 1.30 -14.37
CA VAL A 113 0.94 0.89 -15.67
C VAL A 113 0.12 1.45 -16.83
N MET A 114 -1.21 1.36 -16.76
CA MET A 114 -2.11 1.91 -17.78
C MET A 114 -2.01 3.43 -17.91
N ASP A 115 -1.94 4.16 -16.80
CA ASP A 115 -1.81 5.63 -16.79
C ASP A 115 -0.52 6.05 -17.49
N ARG A 116 0.59 5.33 -17.24
CA ARG A 116 1.87 5.55 -17.91
C ARG A 116 1.83 5.20 -19.39
N LEU A 117 1.21 4.08 -19.75
CA LEU A 117 1.04 3.67 -21.15
C LEU A 117 0.24 4.70 -21.95
N LEU A 118 -0.90 5.14 -21.40
CA LEU A 118 -1.77 6.13 -22.03
C LEU A 118 -1.08 7.50 -22.15
N LEU A 119 -0.32 7.92 -21.12
CA LEU A 119 0.46 9.14 -21.17
C LEU A 119 1.55 9.06 -22.26
N PHE A 120 2.27 7.94 -22.33
CA PHE A 120 3.27 7.69 -23.36
C PHE A 120 2.66 7.80 -24.76
N GLY A 121 1.54 7.11 -25.02
CA GLY A 121 0.91 7.20 -26.33
C GLY A 121 0.32 8.57 -26.64
N TYR A 122 -0.12 9.33 -25.63
CA TYR A 122 -0.51 10.73 -25.85
C TYR A 122 0.69 11.60 -26.29
N LEU A 123 1.87 11.41 -25.69
CA LEU A 123 3.07 12.19 -26.00
C LEU A 123 3.67 11.83 -27.37
N GLU A 124 3.65 10.55 -27.72
CA GLU A 124 4.19 10.02 -28.98
C GLU A 124 3.14 9.95 -30.10
N GLU A 125 1.94 10.48 -29.87
CA GLU A 125 0.79 10.43 -30.80
C GLU A 125 0.39 9.01 -31.24
N ILE A 126 0.63 8.01 -30.39
CA ILE A 126 0.28 6.60 -30.61
C ILE A 126 -1.15 6.34 -30.16
N ARG A 127 -1.92 5.68 -31.03
CA ARG A 127 -3.30 5.25 -30.76
C ARG A 127 -3.50 3.75 -30.78
N ASP A 128 -2.55 3.01 -31.35
CA ASP A 128 -2.57 1.55 -31.44
C ASP A 128 -1.40 1.00 -30.62
N PHE A 129 -1.70 0.47 -29.44
CA PHE A 129 -0.68 -0.07 -28.54
C PHE A 129 -0.44 -1.55 -28.78
N ASP A 130 0.83 -1.90 -28.92
CA ASP A 130 1.35 -3.25 -29.10
C ASP A 130 2.37 -3.60 -28.00
N LYS A 131 3.04 -4.74 -28.16
CA LYS A 131 4.03 -5.25 -27.24
C LYS A 131 5.21 -4.30 -27.04
N GLU A 132 5.71 -3.68 -28.11
CA GLU A 132 6.88 -2.80 -28.07
C GLU A 132 6.63 -1.61 -27.13
N HIS A 133 5.47 -0.98 -27.24
CA HIS A 133 5.11 0.17 -26.42
C HIS A 133 4.99 -0.17 -24.93
N ILE A 134 4.32 -1.27 -24.58
CA ILE A 134 4.18 -1.66 -23.17
C ILE A 134 5.52 -2.09 -22.55
N VAL A 135 6.37 -2.80 -23.30
CA VAL A 135 7.69 -3.22 -22.83
C VAL A 135 8.58 -2.01 -22.55
N GLN A 136 8.53 -0.99 -23.42
CA GLN A 136 9.24 0.26 -23.21
C GLN A 136 8.77 0.95 -21.93
N VAL A 137 7.45 1.15 -21.77
CA VAL A 137 6.87 1.83 -20.60
C VAL A 137 7.20 1.10 -19.30
N VAL A 138 7.04 -0.23 -19.26
CA VAL A 138 7.36 -1.04 -18.06
C VAL A 138 8.85 -0.94 -17.72
N LYS A 139 9.73 -0.96 -18.74
CA LYS A 139 11.17 -0.79 -18.53
C LYS A 139 11.49 0.57 -17.94
N GLU A 140 10.96 1.65 -18.50
CA GLU A 140 11.16 3.02 -18.00
C GLU A 140 10.66 3.16 -16.56
N MET A 141 9.46 2.65 -16.24
CA MET A 141 8.93 2.64 -14.88
C MET A 141 9.83 1.90 -13.88
N SER A 142 10.43 0.77 -14.29
CA SER A 142 11.35 0.01 -13.43
C SER A 142 12.67 0.75 -13.18
N GLN A 143 13.12 1.53 -14.17
CA GLN A 143 14.32 2.36 -14.09
C GLN A 143 14.08 3.61 -13.24
N GLU A 144 12.91 4.25 -13.33
CA GLU A 144 12.51 5.34 -12.44
C GLU A 144 12.50 4.89 -10.97
N LEU A 145 11.91 3.72 -10.69
CA LEU A 145 11.84 3.19 -9.32
C LEU A 145 13.23 2.83 -8.76
N SER A 146 14.10 2.28 -9.61
CA SER A 146 15.49 1.99 -9.24
C SER A 146 16.32 3.26 -9.13
N GLY A 147 16.02 4.27 -9.96
CA GLY A 147 16.60 5.60 -9.95
C GLY A 147 16.27 6.34 -8.67
N ASP A 148 15.02 6.32 -8.21
CA ASP A 148 14.56 6.91 -6.94
C ASP A 148 15.21 6.26 -5.71
N LEU A 149 15.57 4.96 -5.80
CA LEU A 149 16.34 4.26 -4.78
C LEU A 149 17.83 4.63 -4.81
N LEU A 150 18.39 4.94 -5.98
CA LEU A 150 19.79 5.37 -6.14
C LEU A 150 19.98 6.87 -5.83
N THR A 151 19.06 7.74 -6.24
CA THR A 151 19.07 9.18 -5.95
C THR A 151 18.76 9.46 -4.49
N LYS A 152 17.90 8.67 -3.81
CA LYS A 152 17.78 8.74 -2.35
C LYS A 152 19.06 8.31 -1.64
N VAL A 153 19.85 7.39 -2.19
CA VAL A 153 21.16 7.06 -1.60
C VAL A 153 22.15 8.22 -1.81
N GLU A 154 22.11 8.92 -2.94
CA GLU A 154 22.91 10.14 -3.15
C GLU A 154 22.43 11.29 -2.25
N ASP A 155 21.14 11.60 -2.16
CA ASP A 155 20.60 12.66 -1.29
C ASP A 155 20.74 12.36 0.21
N THR A 156 20.77 11.09 0.61
CA THR A 156 21.08 10.72 2.02
C THR A 156 22.60 10.67 2.28
N THR A 157 23.44 10.77 1.26
CA THR A 157 24.92 10.80 1.42
C THR A 157 25.56 12.16 1.23
N VAL A 158 24.84 13.20 0.75
CA VAL A 158 25.41 14.56 0.67
C VAL A 158 25.31 15.38 1.96
N ASP A 159 24.54 14.95 2.98
CA ASP A 159 24.50 15.63 4.29
C ASP A 159 25.35 14.93 5.38
N ALA A 160 26.19 13.95 4.98
CA ALA A 160 27.17 13.28 5.84
C ALA A 160 28.62 13.60 5.46
N ALA A 161 28.86 14.66 4.69
CA ALA A 161 30.21 15.14 4.36
C ALA A 161 30.85 15.98 5.49
N GLN A 162 30.85 15.44 6.71
CA GLN A 162 31.85 15.73 7.75
C GLN A 162 32.24 14.41 8.43
N GLN A 163 32.98 13.58 7.70
CA GLN A 163 33.73 12.49 8.32
C GLN A 163 34.71 13.09 9.34
N PRO A 164 34.75 12.62 10.61
CA PRO A 164 35.78 13.03 11.54
C PRO A 164 37.14 12.61 10.97
N LYS A 165 38.00 13.61 10.77
CA LYS A 165 39.36 13.41 10.29
C LYS A 165 40.19 13.08 11.52
N SER A 166 40.43 11.78 11.69
CA SER A 166 41.36 11.15 12.63
C SER A 166 40.78 10.68 13.97
N LYS A 167 41.40 9.60 14.45
CA LYS A 167 41.08 8.88 15.70
C LYS A 167 41.08 9.79 16.94
N SER A 168 41.83 10.89 16.92
CA SER A 168 41.90 11.83 18.05
C SER A 168 40.61 12.64 18.23
N GLU A 169 39.89 12.96 17.16
CA GLU A 169 38.61 13.71 17.26
C GLU A 169 37.50 12.86 17.88
N LEU A 170 37.54 11.54 17.66
CA LEU A 170 36.60 10.60 18.27
C LEU A 170 36.86 10.44 19.77
N GLU A 171 38.13 10.39 20.17
CA GLU A 171 38.55 10.32 21.58
C GLU A 171 38.18 11.61 22.34
N GLU A 172 38.25 12.76 21.68
CA GLU A 172 37.88 14.05 22.28
C GLU A 172 36.36 14.18 22.48
N ARG A 173 35.55 13.71 21.51
CA ARG A 173 34.08 13.65 21.66
C ARG A 173 33.64 12.68 22.76
N LEU A 174 34.34 11.56 22.93
CA LEU A 174 34.03 10.60 23.99
C LEU A 174 34.27 11.22 25.37
N ARG A 175 35.38 11.93 25.56
CA ARG A 175 35.66 12.66 26.82
C ARG A 175 34.65 13.76 27.11
N GLN A 176 34.18 14.47 26.08
CA GLN A 176 33.14 15.50 26.25
C GLN A 176 31.78 14.90 26.65
N LEU A 177 31.46 13.71 26.16
CA LEU A 177 30.24 13.00 26.56
C LEU A 177 30.33 12.45 27.98
N GLU A 178 31.49 11.91 28.38
CA GLU A 178 31.74 11.45 29.75
C GLU A 178 31.63 12.59 30.77
N SER A 179 32.24 13.75 30.49
CA SER A 179 32.13 14.93 31.35
C SER A 179 30.69 15.43 31.50
N LYS A 180 29.90 15.44 30.43
CA LYS A 180 28.47 15.78 30.50
C LYS A 180 27.63 14.77 31.28
N LEU A 181 28.02 13.49 31.24
CA LEU A 181 27.35 12.44 32.01
C LEU A 181 27.64 12.61 33.51
N GLU A 182 28.87 12.96 33.88
CA GLU A 182 29.25 13.24 35.27
C GLU A 182 28.51 14.47 35.83
N ASP A 183 28.36 15.53 35.04
CA ASP A 183 27.60 16.72 35.43
C ASP A 183 26.10 16.41 35.67
N LEU A 184 25.52 15.54 34.83
CA LEU A 184 24.12 15.11 34.96
C LEU A 184 23.90 14.16 36.15
N VAL A 185 24.85 13.27 36.43
CA VAL A 185 24.78 12.35 37.58
C VAL A 185 25.05 13.11 38.89
N GLY A 186 25.93 14.11 38.89
CA GLY A 186 26.18 14.98 40.04
C GLY A 186 24.98 15.86 40.41
N ALA A 187 24.22 16.35 39.43
CA ALA A 187 23.02 17.15 39.67
C ALA A 187 21.84 16.33 40.25
N ALA A 188 21.81 15.01 40.04
CA ALA A 188 20.76 14.13 40.55
C ALA A 188 21.03 13.60 41.98
N GLY A 189 22.19 13.89 42.58
CA GLY A 189 22.60 13.38 43.90
C GLY A 189 22.55 14.39 45.07
N ALA A 190 22.04 15.61 44.87
CA ALA A 190 22.05 16.68 45.89
C ALA A 190 20.66 17.25 46.24
N GLY A 191 19.61 16.45 46.14
CA GLY A 191 18.23 16.81 46.53
C GLY A 191 17.59 15.76 47.42
#